data_AF-A0A519E589-F1
#
_entry.id   AF-A0A519E589-F1
#
_cell.length_a   1.000
_cell.length_b   1.000
_cell.length_c   1.000
_cell.angle_alpha   90.00
_cell.angle_beta   90.00
_cell.angle_gamma   90.00
#
_symmetry.space_group_name_H-M   'P 1'
#
loop_
_entity.id
_entity.type
_entity.pdbx_description
1 polymer ?
#
loop_
_entity_poly.entity_id
_entity_poly.type
_entity_poly.pdbx_seq_one_letter_code
_entity_poly.pdbx_strand_id
1 'polypeptide(L)' 'MLAAPNTANAMSEHWNKRADRFNGAASHIRHHDEWKRMFLSALGDAPSLITDLGCGTGACALVLAELGHSVTAVDGS' A
#
# COMPACT_ATOMS: atom_id res chain seq x y z
N MET A 1 16.20 11.18 11.02
CA MET A 1 15.98 12.63 10.78
C MET A 1 14.49 12.85 10.70
N LEU A 2 13.88 13.62 11.59
CA LEU A 2 12.45 13.95 11.51
C LEU A 2 12.25 14.87 10.31
N ALA A 3 11.24 14.60 9.47
CA ALA A 3 10.84 15.55 8.45
C ALA A 3 10.47 16.87 9.14
N ALA A 4 10.86 18.00 8.54
CA ALA A 4 10.43 19.29 9.07
C ALA A 4 8.89 19.34 9.11
N PRO A 5 8.26 19.92 10.15
CA PRO A 5 6.80 19.89 10.32
C PRO A 5 6.02 20.37 9.08
N ASN A 6 6.57 21.36 8.36
CA ASN A 6 5.98 21.87 7.12
C ASN A 6 6.01 20.83 6.00
N THR A 7 7.08 20.04 5.89
CA THR A 7 7.18 18.94 4.91
C THR A 7 6.21 17.83 5.24
N ALA A 8 6.07 17.46 6.52
CA ALA A 8 5.11 16.44 6.94
C ALA A 8 3.67 16.85 6.62
N ASN A 9 3.27 18.08 7.00
CA ASN A 9 1.93 18.59 6.72
C ASN A 9 1.66 18.73 5.21
N ALA A 10 2.62 19.26 4.44
CA ALA A 10 2.47 19.37 3.00
C ALA A 10 2.30 18.00 2.32
N MET A 11 3.00 16.97 2.82
CA MET A 11 2.88 15.61 2.31
C MET A 11 1.51 15.01 2.63
N SER A 12 1.05 15.10 3.88
CA SER A 12 -0.29 14.61 4.27
C SER A 12 -1.40 15.33 3.49
N GLU A 13 -1.34 16.66 3.36
CA GLU A 13 -2.31 17.40 2.54
C GLU A 13 -2.32 16.95 1.08
N HIS A 14 -1.13 16.72 0.50
CA HIS A 14 -1.00 16.30 -0.89
C HIS A 14 -1.65 14.93 -1.14
N TRP A 15 -1.49 13.96 -0.24
CA TRP A 15 -2.12 12.64 -0.35
C TRP A 15 -3.62 12.69 -0.01
N ASN A 16 -4.01 13.41 1.04
CA ASN A 16 -5.42 13.56 1.42
C ASN A 16 -6.29 14.16 0.32
N LYS A 17 -5.79 15.19 -0.39
CA LYS A 17 -6.52 15.84 -1.49
C LYS A 17 -6.78 14.93 -2.69
N ARG A 18 -6.16 13.75 -2.77
CA ARG A 18 -6.24 12.83 -3.92
C ARG A 18 -6.76 11.44 -3.56
N ALA A 19 -6.98 11.15 -2.27
CA ALA A 19 -7.32 9.83 -1.79
C ALA A 19 -8.60 9.27 -2.45
N ASP A 20 -9.62 10.12 -2.65
CA ASP A 20 -10.90 9.77 -3.27
C ASP A 20 -10.78 9.29 -4.73
N ARG A 21 -9.76 9.75 -5.46
CA ARG A 21 -9.56 9.47 -6.89
C ARG A 21 -8.37 8.59 -7.19
N PHE A 22 -7.55 8.28 -6.19
CA PHE A 22 -6.28 7.58 -6.38
C PHE A 22 -6.46 6.27 -7.16
N ASN A 23 -7.52 5.53 -6.86
CA ASN A 23 -7.85 4.25 -7.49
C ASN A 23 -8.31 4.36 -8.95
N GLY A 24 -8.62 5.54 -9.49
CA GLY A 24 -9.09 5.70 -10.87
C GLY A 24 -8.03 5.33 -11.94
N ALA A 25 -6.75 5.38 -11.60
CA ALA A 25 -5.64 5.07 -12.50
C ALA A 25 -4.55 4.18 -11.89
N ALA A 26 -4.77 3.63 -10.69
CA ALA A 26 -3.71 2.95 -9.96
C ALA A 26 -3.30 1.62 -10.61
N SER A 27 -1.99 1.36 -10.66
CA SER A 27 -1.42 0.17 -11.31
C SER A 27 -1.84 -1.14 -10.64
N HIS A 28 -2.00 -1.17 -9.32
CA HIS A 28 -2.44 -2.35 -8.57
C HIS A 28 -3.87 -2.79 -8.91
N ILE A 29 -4.72 -1.86 -9.38
CA ILE A 29 -6.06 -2.18 -9.89
C ILE A 29 -5.98 -2.74 -11.32
N ARG A 30 -5.15 -2.13 -12.17
CA ARG A 30 -5.04 -2.52 -13.59
C ARG A 30 -4.25 -3.81 -13.81
N HIS A 31 -3.28 -4.09 -12.94
CA HIS A 31 -2.29 -5.16 -13.09
C HIS A 31 -2.29 -6.12 -11.91
N HIS A 32 -3.45 -6.36 -11.31
CA HIS A 32 -3.61 -7.13 -10.08
C HIS A 32 -2.88 -8.49 -10.09
N ASP A 33 -3.00 -9.27 -11.18
CA ASP A 33 -2.34 -10.57 -11.31
C ASP A 33 -0.81 -10.48 -11.43
N GLU A 34 -0.29 -9.37 -11.95
CA GLU A 34 1.16 -9.12 -11.98
C GLU A 34 1.70 -8.87 -10.58
N TRP A 35 0.93 -8.12 -9.76
CA TRP A 35 1.26 -7.89 -8.35
C TRP A 35 1.22 -9.18 -7.53
N LYS A 36 0.19 -10.03 -7.73
CA LYS A 36 0.14 -11.35 -7.07
C LYS A 36 1.35 -12.21 -7.41
N ARG A 37 1.72 -12.28 -8.70
CA ARG A 37 2.90 -13.03 -9.15
C ARG A 37 4.20 -12.48 -8.56
N MET A 38 4.33 -11.16 -8.49
CA MET A 38 5.49 -10.51 -7.87
C MET A 38 5.62 -10.91 -6.39
N PHE A 39 4.53 -10.79 -5.61
CA PHE A 39 4.56 -11.13 -4.18
C PHE A 39 4.78 -12.62 -3.94
N LEU A 40 4.12 -13.51 -4.68
CA LEU A 40 4.36 -14.95 -4.58
C LEU A 40 5.81 -15.31 -4.90
N SER A 41 6.42 -14.66 -5.91
CA SER A 41 7.82 -14.89 -6.24
C SER A 41 8.78 -14.39 -5.17
N ALA A 42 8.42 -13.33 -4.45
CA ALA A 42 9.28 -12.71 -3.44
C ALA A 42 9.15 -13.35 -2.05
N LEU A 43 7.94 -13.78 -1.69
CA LEU A 43 7.57 -14.22 -0.34
C LEU A 43 7.31 -15.73 -0.24
N GLY A 44 7.09 -16.41 -1.37
CA GLY A 44 6.62 -17.79 -1.40
C GLY A 44 5.11 -17.90 -1.13
N ASP A 45 4.66 -19.13 -0.88
CA ASP A 45 3.25 -19.48 -0.65
C ASP A 45 2.88 -19.63 0.83
N ALA A 46 3.86 -19.59 1.74
CA ALA A 46 3.63 -19.73 3.17
C ALA A 46 3.04 -18.43 3.78
N PRO A 47 1.93 -18.50 4.54
CA PRO A 47 1.39 -17.36 5.27
C PRO A 47 2.43 -16.70 6.17
N SER A 48 2.41 -15.36 6.23
CA SER A 48 3.39 -14.55 6.97
C SER A 48 2.71 -13.34 7.60
N LEU A 49 3.39 -12.73 8.57
CA LEU A 49 3.00 -11.45 9.15
C LEU A 49 3.67 -10.32 8.36
N ILE A 50 2.88 -9.42 7.79
CA ILE A 50 3.38 -8.32 6.94
C ILE A 50 2.99 -6.97 7.54
N THR A 51 3.91 -6.01 7.46
CA THR A 51 3.63 -4.59 7.76
C THR A 51 3.73 -3.78 6.48
N ASP A 52 2.64 -3.11 6.09
CA ASP A 52 2.57 -2.20 4.94
C ASP A 52 2.54 -0.74 5.43
N LEU A 53 3.60 0.02 5.14
CA LEU A 53 3.80 1.39 5.63
C LEU A 53 3.59 2.38 4.49
N GLY A 54 2.67 3.33 4.68
CA GLY A 54 2.20 4.20 3.60
C GLY A 54 1.26 3.45 2.66
N CYS A 55 0.35 2.64 3.22
CA CYS A 55 -0.49 1.72 2.45
C CYS A 55 -1.50 2.44 1.54
N GLY A 56 -1.76 3.73 1.75
CA GLY A 56 -2.74 4.52 1.03
C GLY A 56 -4.10 3.83 0.98
N THR A 57 -4.63 3.61 -0.22
CA THR A 57 -5.91 2.91 -0.46
C THR A 57 -5.84 1.38 -0.29
N GLY A 58 -4.71 0.84 0.19
CA GLY A 58 -4.54 -0.59 0.48
C GLY A 58 -3.97 -1.40 -0.69
N ALA A 59 -3.29 -0.75 -1.64
CA ALA A 59 -2.80 -1.36 -2.88
C ALA A 59 -2.08 -2.71 -2.68
N CYS A 60 -1.04 -2.70 -1.84
CA CYS A 60 -0.24 -3.90 -1.54
C CYS A 60 -0.93 -4.75 -0.47
N ALA A 61 -1.42 -4.12 0.60
CA ALA A 61 -2.06 -4.80 1.71
C ALA A 61 -3.20 -5.74 1.29
N LEU A 62 -4.07 -5.31 0.37
CA LEU A 62 -5.18 -6.12 -0.10
C LEU A 62 -4.70 -7.34 -0.91
N VAL A 63 -3.76 -7.14 -1.83
CA VAL A 63 -3.18 -8.24 -2.63
C VAL A 63 -2.49 -9.27 -1.72
N LEU A 64 -1.71 -8.81 -0.74
CA LEU A 64 -1.02 -9.67 0.22
C LEU A 64 -2.00 -10.42 1.12
N ALA A 65 -3.09 -9.79 1.54
CA ALA A 65 -4.15 -10.45 2.31
C ALA A 65 -4.88 -11.52 1.48
N GLU A 66 -5.14 -11.27 0.20
CA GLU A 66 -5.69 -12.27 -0.72
C GLU A 66 -4.78 -13.48 -0.91
N LEU A 67 -3.46 -13.30 -0.81
CA LEU A 67 -2.48 -14.39 -0.85
C LEU A 67 -2.38 -15.17 0.47
N GLY A 68 -3.17 -14.79 1.48
CA GLY A 68 -3.25 -15.49 2.77
C GLY A 68 -2.30 -14.96 3.85
N HIS A 69 -1.62 -13.84 3.60
CA HIS A 69 -0.80 -13.19 4.64
C HIS A 69 -1.67 -12.42 5.64
N SER A 70 -1.21 -12.33 6.88
CA SER A 70 -1.81 -11.44 7.88
C SER A 70 -1.14 -10.09 7.81
N VAL A 71 -1.87 -9.06 7.35
CA VAL A 71 -1.31 -7.74 7.07
C VAL A 71 -1.76 -6.72 8.11
N THR A 72 -0.80 -6.00 8.68
CA THR A 72 -1.04 -4.74 9.39
C THR A 72 -0.63 -3.60 8.48
N ALA A 73 -1.58 -2.74 8.11
CA ALA A 73 -1.36 -1.64 7.17
C ALA A 73 -1.58 -0.30 7.89
N VAL A 74 -0.66 0.64 7.71
CA VAL A 74 -0.71 1.96 8.35
C VAL A 74 -0.42 3.03 7.30
N ASP A 75 -1.27 4.06 7.27
CA ASP A 75 -1.05 5.28 6.50
C ASP A 75 -1.20 6.52 7.41
N GLY A 76 -0.61 7.63 7.00
CA GLY A 76 -0.62 8.90 7.74
C GLY A 76 -1.64 9.92 7.21
N SER A 77 -2.53 9.48 6.33
CA SER A 77 -3.54 10.27 5.60
C SER A 77 -4.92 10.13 6.22
#